data_AF-A0A954XFC5-F1
#
_entry.id   AF-A0A954XFC5-F1
#
_cell.length_a   1.000
_cell.length_b   1.000
_cell.length_c   1.000
_cell.angle_alpha   90.00
_cell.angle_beta   90.00
_cell.angle_gamma   90.00
#
_symmetry.space_group_name_H-M   'P 1'
#
loop_
_entity.id
_entity.type
_entity.pdbx_description
1 polymer ?
#
loop_
_entity_poly.entity_id
_entity_poly.type
_entity_poly.pdbx_seq_one_letter_code
_entity_poly.pdbx_strand_id
1 'polypeptide(L)'
;NLKIKFRESFRPFAPMVMREHASEYFEMRPDVESPYMLLVAPVHPNQRHMMGEDHARAFGIDKLNFCRSTIPAVTHVDYSARVQTVDADRNPLMHRLIAAFLERTGCPVLVNTSFNVRGEPIVCTPEEAYHGFLMTEMDVLVLGRHILLKENQSQRADAEDKQRHLAQFQLD
;
A
#
# COMPACT_ATOMS: atom_id res chain seq x y z
N ASN A 1 -7.39 4.99 0.75
CA ASN A 1 -7.51 6.01 -0.33
C ASN A 1 -8.02 7.34 0.20
N LEU A 2 -9.25 7.43 0.72
CA LEU A 2 -9.86 8.71 1.11
C LEU A 2 -9.16 9.42 2.28
N LYS A 3 -8.84 8.69 3.36
CA LYS A 3 -8.31 9.26 4.61
C LYS A 3 -6.86 9.80 4.51
N ILE A 4 -6.01 9.12 3.73
CA ILE A 4 -4.56 9.41 3.68
C ILE A 4 -4.14 10.04 2.36
N LYS A 5 -4.64 9.51 1.24
CA LYS A 5 -4.18 9.85 -0.10
C LYS A 5 -5.10 10.86 -0.79
N PHE A 6 -6.26 11.16 -0.19
CA PHE A 6 -7.27 12.10 -0.69
C PHE A 6 -7.59 11.88 -2.18
N ARG A 7 -7.70 10.61 -2.56
CA ARG A 7 -7.95 10.15 -3.94
C ARG A 7 -9.10 9.15 -3.98
N GLU A 8 -9.56 8.84 -5.19
CA GLU A 8 -10.69 7.97 -5.48
C GLU A 8 -10.60 6.64 -4.72
N SER A 9 -11.72 6.21 -4.12
CA SER A 9 -11.78 5.05 -3.22
C SER A 9 -11.33 3.75 -3.89
N PHE A 10 -11.58 3.62 -5.19
CA PHE A 10 -11.35 2.42 -5.98
C PHE A 10 -9.91 2.22 -6.45
N ARG A 11 -9.01 3.21 -6.29
CA ARG A 11 -7.63 3.05 -6.79
C ARG A 11 -6.90 1.96 -5.99
N PRO A 12 -6.40 0.90 -6.65
CA PRO A 12 -5.73 -0.17 -5.94
C PRO A 12 -4.37 0.29 -5.38
N PHE A 13 -3.86 -0.50 -4.44
CA PHE A 13 -2.50 -0.43 -3.96
C PHE A 13 -1.67 -1.57 -4.53
N ALA A 14 -0.34 -1.41 -4.51
CA ALA A 14 0.57 -2.43 -4.97
C ALA A 14 1.05 -3.28 -3.77
N PRO A 15 1.17 -4.61 -3.93
CA PRO A 15 1.78 -5.44 -2.91
C PRO A 15 3.30 -5.38 -2.95
N MET A 16 3.89 -5.44 -1.78
CA MET A 16 5.30 -5.75 -1.55
C MET A 16 5.38 -7.08 -0.81
N VAL A 17 6.01 -8.08 -1.42
CA VAL A 17 6.05 -9.46 -0.94
C VAL A 17 7.49 -9.96 -0.85
N MET A 18 7.80 -10.74 0.19
CA MET A 18 9.07 -11.46 0.25
C MET A 18 9.23 -12.36 -0.98
N ARG A 19 10.40 -12.30 -1.63
CA ARG A 19 10.68 -13.00 -2.89
C ARG A 19 10.36 -14.49 -2.78
N GLU A 20 10.78 -15.13 -1.70
CA GLU A 20 10.58 -16.55 -1.40
C GLU A 20 9.10 -16.96 -1.23
N HIS A 21 8.20 -16.01 -0.97
CA HIS A 21 6.75 -16.25 -0.86
C HIS A 21 5.96 -15.76 -2.08
N ALA A 22 6.62 -15.16 -3.09
CA ALA A 22 5.93 -14.51 -4.20
C ALA A 22 5.00 -15.47 -4.97
N SER A 23 5.47 -16.70 -5.26
CA SER A 23 4.68 -17.71 -5.99
C SER A 23 3.53 -18.33 -5.17
N GLU A 24 3.55 -18.19 -3.84
CA GLU A 24 2.47 -18.65 -2.97
C GLU A 24 1.28 -17.66 -2.96
N TYR A 25 1.55 -16.39 -3.30
CA TYR A 25 0.58 -15.30 -3.27
C TYR A 25 0.16 -14.80 -4.64
N PHE A 26 1.01 -14.96 -5.66
CA PHE A 26 0.77 -14.52 -7.02
C PHE A 26 1.11 -15.64 -8.00
N GLU A 27 0.43 -15.69 -9.14
CA GLU A 27 0.72 -16.61 -10.25
C GLU A 27 2.01 -16.18 -10.97
N MET A 28 3.12 -16.26 -10.25
CA MET A 28 4.48 -15.98 -10.71
C MET A 28 5.31 -17.27 -10.61
N ARG A 29 6.21 -17.48 -11.57
CA ARG A 29 7.18 -18.57 -11.45
C ARG A 29 8.15 -18.27 -10.30
N PRO A 30 8.61 -19.27 -9.52
CA PRO A 30 9.48 -19.04 -8.36
C PRO A 30 10.75 -18.21 -8.63
N ASP A 31 11.30 -18.32 -9.85
CA ASP A 31 12.54 -17.62 -10.25
C ASP A 31 12.29 -16.25 -10.89
N VAL A 32 11.03 -15.82 -11.01
CA VAL A 32 10.68 -14.53 -11.60
C VAL A 32 10.53 -13.49 -10.50
N GLU A 33 11.25 -12.38 -10.66
CA GLU A 33 11.23 -11.26 -9.73
C GLU A 33 10.57 -10.03 -10.34
N SER A 34 10.04 -9.16 -9.48
CA SER A 34 9.59 -7.83 -9.86
C SER A 34 10.04 -6.79 -8.82
N PRO A 35 11.34 -6.47 -8.72
CA PRO A 35 11.85 -5.58 -7.67
C PRO A 35 11.32 -4.14 -7.79
N TYR A 36 10.78 -3.75 -8.95
CA TYR A 36 10.44 -2.37 -9.30
C TYR A 36 8.95 -2.15 -9.61
N MET A 37 8.04 -3.05 -9.20
CA MET A 37 6.59 -2.93 -9.48
C MET A 37 6.26 -2.84 -10.98
N LEU A 38 6.96 -3.56 -11.84
CA LEU A 38 6.77 -3.51 -13.29
C LEU A 38 5.88 -4.65 -13.81
N LEU A 39 5.74 -5.73 -13.05
CA LEU A 39 4.95 -6.89 -13.45
C LEU A 39 3.58 -6.86 -12.78
N VAL A 40 2.56 -7.16 -13.58
CA VAL A 40 1.21 -7.46 -13.10
C VAL A 40 1.06 -8.97 -13.13
N ALA A 41 0.66 -9.54 -11.99
CA ALA A 41 0.39 -10.96 -11.86
C ALA A 41 -0.99 -11.16 -11.22
N PRO A 42 -1.74 -12.19 -11.61
CA PRO A 42 -2.93 -12.60 -10.86
C PRO A 42 -2.53 -13.05 -9.45
N VAL A 43 -3.39 -12.80 -8.47
CA VAL A 43 -3.29 -13.39 -7.13
C VAL A 43 -3.46 -14.90 -7.24
N HIS A 44 -2.65 -15.68 -6.53
CA HIS A 44 -2.69 -17.14 -6.61
C HIS A 44 -4.08 -17.68 -6.21
N PRO A 45 -4.65 -18.69 -6.89
CA PRO A 45 -5.99 -19.21 -6.60
C PRO A 45 -6.23 -19.59 -5.13
N ASN A 46 -5.22 -20.15 -4.46
CA ASN A 46 -5.31 -20.49 -3.03
C ASN A 46 -5.48 -19.28 -2.09
N GLN A 47 -5.14 -18.08 -2.56
CA GLN A 47 -5.37 -16.84 -1.81
C GLN A 47 -6.71 -16.18 -2.16
N ARG A 48 -7.43 -16.67 -3.19
CA ARG A 48 -8.72 -16.11 -3.61
C ARG A 48 -9.84 -16.69 -2.76
N HIS A 49 -10.85 -15.88 -2.47
CA HIS A 49 -12.08 -16.34 -1.85
C HIS A 49 -13.13 -16.63 -2.93
N MET A 50 -13.92 -17.68 -2.72
CA MET A 50 -15.05 -17.98 -3.59
C MET A 50 -16.13 -16.92 -3.40
N MET A 51 -16.53 -16.28 -4.49
CA MET A 51 -17.54 -15.24 -4.49
C MET A 51 -18.93 -15.86 -4.69
N GLY A 52 -19.88 -15.49 -3.82
CA GLY A 52 -21.27 -15.93 -3.90
C GLY A 52 -22.10 -15.14 -4.93
N GLU A 53 -23.40 -15.47 -5.02
CA GLU A 53 -24.33 -14.85 -5.97
C GLU A 53 -24.42 -13.32 -5.82
N ASP A 54 -24.32 -12.80 -4.59
CA ASP A 54 -24.40 -11.35 -4.34
C ASP A 54 -23.29 -10.57 -5.03
N HIS A 55 -22.07 -11.13 -5.07
CA HIS A 55 -20.97 -10.54 -5.82
C HIS A 55 -21.21 -10.61 -7.34
N ALA A 56 -21.85 -11.68 -7.82
CA ALA A 56 -22.21 -11.80 -9.25
C ALA A 56 -23.25 -10.76 -9.68
N ARG A 57 -24.15 -10.36 -8.77
CA ARG A 57 -25.17 -9.32 -8.99
C ARG A 57 -24.61 -7.90 -8.83
N ALA A 58 -23.55 -7.71 -8.07
CA ALA A 58 -22.92 -6.41 -7.88
C ALA A 58 -22.32 -5.86 -9.19
N PHE A 59 -22.41 -4.54 -9.40
CA PHE A 59 -21.92 -3.88 -10.61
C PHE A 59 -20.98 -2.71 -10.28
N GLY A 60 -20.01 -2.46 -11.16
CA GLY A 60 -19.09 -1.33 -11.03
C GLY A 60 -18.32 -1.31 -9.70
N ILE A 61 -18.40 -0.19 -9.00
CA ILE A 61 -17.69 0.07 -7.74
C ILE A 61 -18.20 -0.84 -6.61
N ASP A 62 -19.44 -1.33 -6.67
CA ASP A 62 -20.01 -2.17 -5.59
C ASP A 62 -19.27 -3.50 -5.43
N LYS A 63 -18.65 -4.00 -6.51
CA LYS A 63 -17.77 -5.19 -6.45
C LYS A 63 -16.58 -4.99 -5.52
N LEU A 64 -16.16 -3.74 -5.28
CA LEU A 64 -15.03 -3.42 -4.42
C LEU A 64 -15.28 -3.75 -2.95
N ASN A 65 -16.56 -3.82 -2.53
CA ASN A 65 -16.96 -4.06 -1.15
C ASN A 65 -16.86 -5.53 -0.71
N PHE A 66 -16.54 -6.44 -1.64
CA PHE A 66 -16.39 -7.86 -1.35
C PHE A 66 -14.93 -8.23 -1.09
N CYS A 67 -14.67 -8.92 0.02
CA CYS A 67 -13.35 -9.46 0.35
C CYS A 67 -13.05 -10.67 -0.55
N ARG A 68 -12.36 -10.43 -1.67
CA ARG A 68 -12.13 -11.43 -2.72
C ARG A 68 -10.85 -12.26 -2.57
N SER A 69 -10.01 -11.95 -1.59
CA SER A 69 -8.78 -12.68 -1.31
C SER A 69 -8.32 -12.47 0.12
N THR A 70 -7.33 -13.24 0.55
CA THR A 70 -6.62 -13.09 1.83
C THR A 70 -5.83 -11.77 1.91
N ILE A 71 -5.56 -11.13 0.77
CA ILE A 71 -4.85 -9.85 0.63
C ILE A 71 -5.70 -8.82 -0.14
N PRO A 72 -6.88 -8.44 0.36
CA PRO A 72 -7.88 -7.72 -0.43
C PRO A 72 -7.46 -6.29 -0.78
N ALA A 73 -6.64 -5.63 0.06
CA ALA A 73 -6.21 -4.24 -0.13
C ALA A 73 -5.36 -4.01 -1.39
N VAL A 74 -4.72 -5.07 -1.89
CA VAL A 74 -3.81 -5.06 -3.05
C VAL A 74 -4.38 -5.84 -4.25
N THR A 75 -5.56 -6.44 -4.09
CA THR A 75 -6.19 -7.30 -5.10
C THR A 75 -7.20 -6.49 -5.92
N HIS A 76 -6.95 -6.35 -7.22
CA HIS A 76 -7.86 -5.68 -8.15
C HIS A 76 -9.16 -6.48 -8.34
N VAL A 77 -10.17 -5.86 -8.95
CA VAL A 77 -11.47 -6.50 -9.24
C VAL A 77 -11.37 -7.73 -10.15
N ASP A 78 -10.34 -7.79 -10.99
CA ASP A 78 -10.00 -8.90 -11.88
C ASP A 78 -9.00 -9.88 -11.27
N TYR A 79 -8.75 -9.78 -9.96
CA TYR A 79 -7.77 -10.56 -9.20
C TYR A 79 -6.31 -10.29 -9.56
N SER A 80 -5.99 -9.26 -10.36
CA SER A 80 -4.61 -8.86 -10.62
C SER A 80 -4.00 -8.02 -9.50
N ALA A 81 -2.67 -7.97 -9.45
CA ALA A 81 -1.91 -7.05 -8.61
C ALA A 81 -0.57 -6.69 -9.28
N ARG A 82 -0.07 -5.47 -9.05
CA ARG A 82 1.23 -5.02 -9.56
C ARG A 82 2.34 -5.25 -8.53
N VAL A 83 3.02 -6.39 -8.65
CA VAL A 83 3.82 -6.98 -7.57
C VAL A 83 5.18 -6.31 -7.43
N GLN A 84 5.60 -6.06 -6.18
CA GLN A 84 6.98 -5.83 -5.83
C GLN A 84 7.56 -7.02 -5.05
N THR A 85 8.62 -7.65 -5.56
CA THR A 85 9.36 -8.66 -4.80
C THR A 85 10.48 -8.02 -3.99
N VAL A 86 10.65 -8.45 -2.75
CA VAL A 86 11.69 -7.97 -1.81
C VAL A 86 12.54 -9.13 -1.33
N ASP A 87 13.85 -8.94 -1.37
CA ASP A 87 14.86 -9.91 -0.94
C ASP A 87 15.87 -9.26 0.01
N ALA A 88 16.56 -10.11 0.76
CA ALA A 88 17.52 -9.70 1.77
C ALA A 88 18.79 -9.04 1.18
N ASP A 89 19.14 -9.29 -0.08
CA ASP A 89 20.36 -8.77 -0.68
C ASP A 89 20.17 -7.34 -1.17
N ARG A 90 19.08 -7.05 -1.89
CA ARG A 90 18.77 -5.73 -2.46
C ARG A 90 18.15 -4.77 -1.44
N ASN A 91 17.31 -5.26 -0.53
CA ASN A 91 16.66 -4.42 0.48
C ASN A 91 16.52 -5.14 1.83
N PRO A 92 17.64 -5.31 2.56
CA PRO A 92 17.68 -6.07 3.81
C PRO A 92 16.77 -5.49 4.91
N LEU A 93 16.60 -4.17 4.96
CA LEU A 93 15.75 -3.54 5.98
C LEU A 93 14.28 -3.87 5.74
N MET A 94 13.82 -3.74 4.49
CA MET A 94 12.43 -4.03 4.15
C MET A 94 12.12 -5.52 4.23
N HIS A 95 13.07 -6.38 3.83
CA HIS A 95 12.94 -7.83 3.98
C HIS A 95 12.73 -8.21 5.46
N ARG A 96 13.55 -7.69 6.37
CA ARG A 96 13.37 -7.91 7.83
C ARG A 96 12.04 -7.36 8.36
N LEU A 97 11.58 -6.22 7.85
CA LEU A 97 10.29 -5.66 8.25
C LEU A 97 9.14 -6.60 7.86
N ILE A 98 9.15 -7.10 6.62
CA ILE A 98 8.12 -8.02 6.13
C ILE A 98 8.22 -9.36 6.87
N ALA A 99 9.42 -9.85 7.16
CA ALA A 99 9.62 -11.09 7.94
C ALA A 99 9.03 -10.95 9.37
N ALA A 100 9.26 -9.82 10.04
CA ALA A 100 8.65 -9.56 11.35
C ALA A 100 7.11 -9.40 11.26
N PHE A 101 6.60 -8.87 10.15
CA PHE A 101 5.16 -8.81 9.90
C PHE A 101 4.57 -10.21 9.65
N LEU A 102 5.27 -11.06 8.89
CA LEU A 102 4.90 -12.46 8.67
C LEU A 102 4.85 -13.24 9.97
N GLU A 103 5.87 -13.14 10.84
CA GLU A 103 5.90 -13.83 12.13
C GLU A 103 4.69 -13.48 13.00
N ARG A 104 4.25 -12.21 12.95
CA ARG A 104 3.14 -11.71 13.79
C ARG A 104 1.76 -11.96 13.21
N THR A 105 1.63 -12.06 11.89
CA THR A 105 0.33 -12.05 11.20
C THR A 105 0.07 -13.25 10.30
N GLY A 106 1.09 -14.05 9.99
CA GLY A 106 1.04 -15.10 8.99
C GLY A 106 1.00 -14.58 7.54
N CYS A 107 1.19 -13.28 7.29
CA CYS A 107 1.14 -12.69 5.97
C CYS A 107 2.50 -12.07 5.58
N PRO A 108 3.14 -12.48 4.47
CA PRO A 108 4.40 -11.92 3.98
C PRO A 108 4.19 -10.77 2.98
N VAL A 109 3.02 -10.10 3.01
CA VAL A 109 2.64 -9.04 2.04
C VAL A 109 2.30 -7.75 2.77
N LEU A 110 2.97 -6.67 2.39
CA LEU A 110 2.64 -5.31 2.80
C LEU A 110 2.03 -4.50 1.65
N VAL A 111 1.18 -3.55 2.00
CA VAL A 111 0.77 -2.49 1.07
C VAL A 111 1.95 -1.56 0.84
N ASN A 112 2.32 -1.32 -0.42
CA ASN A 112 3.28 -0.30 -0.79
C ASN A 112 2.64 0.75 -1.71
N THR A 113 2.84 2.01 -1.37
CA THR A 113 2.37 3.17 -2.11
C THR A 113 3.36 4.30 -1.98
N SER A 114 3.37 5.22 -2.95
CA SER A 114 4.24 6.39 -2.91
C SER A 114 3.94 7.23 -1.66
N PHE A 115 4.99 7.75 -1.03
CA PHE A 115 4.83 8.70 0.07
C PHE A 115 4.68 10.12 -0.50
N ASN A 116 3.42 10.51 -0.69
CA ASN A 116 2.95 11.81 -1.15
C ASN A 116 1.42 11.86 -1.03
N VAL A 117 0.79 13.01 -1.23
CA VAL A 117 -0.65 13.10 -1.55
C VAL A 117 -0.87 13.41 -3.03
N ARG A 118 -2.13 13.56 -3.45
CA ARG A 118 -2.47 13.80 -4.86
C ARG A 118 -1.88 15.14 -5.31
N GLY A 119 -1.16 15.12 -6.43
CA GLY A 119 -0.56 16.31 -7.06
C GLY A 119 0.86 16.64 -6.55
N GLU A 120 1.32 15.99 -5.49
CA GLU A 120 2.68 16.15 -4.98
C GLU A 120 3.69 15.18 -5.59
N PRO A 121 4.96 15.59 -5.75
CA PRO A 121 6.06 14.65 -5.96
C PRO A 121 6.25 13.72 -4.75
N ILE A 122 6.98 12.62 -4.95
CA ILE A 122 7.38 11.75 -3.84
C ILE A 122 8.37 12.53 -2.96
N VAL A 123 8.20 12.44 -1.64
CA VAL A 123 9.13 13.06 -0.68
C VAL A 123 10.57 12.61 -0.91
N CYS A 124 11.50 13.55 -0.80
CA CYS A 124 12.93 13.37 -1.04
C CYS A 124 13.78 13.79 0.18
N THR A 125 13.25 14.65 1.06
CA THR A 125 13.94 15.11 2.27
C THR A 125 13.21 14.69 3.57
N PRO A 126 13.92 14.59 4.72
CA PRO A 126 13.28 14.37 6.02
C PRO A 126 12.24 15.42 6.37
N GLU A 127 12.47 16.68 5.99
CA GLU A 127 11.57 17.80 6.21
C GLU A 127 10.27 17.62 5.42
N GLU A 128 10.37 17.24 4.14
CA GLU A 128 9.20 16.92 3.30
C GLU A 128 8.42 15.73 3.85
N ALA A 129 9.11 14.67 4.28
CA ALA A 129 8.48 13.51 4.90
C ALA A 129 7.76 13.86 6.20
N TYR A 130 8.38 14.69 7.05
CA TYR A 130 7.77 15.16 8.29
C TYR A 130 6.55 16.05 8.02
N HIS A 131 6.65 16.97 7.05
CA HIS A 131 5.55 17.82 6.65
C HIS A 131 4.37 17.01 6.10
N GLY A 132 4.64 16.12 5.12
CA GLY A 132 3.63 15.22 4.56
C GLY A 132 3.01 14.31 5.61
N PHE A 133 3.80 13.84 6.58
CA PHE A 133 3.28 13.15 7.75
C PHE A 133 2.30 14.05 8.50
N LEU A 134 2.67 15.25 8.94
CA LEU A 134 1.80 16.17 9.70
C LEU A 134 0.49 16.54 8.97
N MET A 135 0.54 16.68 7.64
CA MET A 135 -0.61 17.05 6.80
C MET A 135 -1.54 15.88 6.47
N THR A 136 -1.14 14.64 6.76
CA THR A 136 -1.95 13.44 6.52
C THR A 136 -2.36 12.77 7.82
N GLU A 137 -3.34 11.87 7.72
CA GLU A 137 -3.82 11.08 8.85
C GLU A 137 -2.94 9.83 9.13
N MET A 138 -1.66 9.86 8.76
CA MET A 138 -0.73 8.77 9.04
C MET A 138 -0.46 8.67 10.53
N ASP A 139 -0.45 7.45 11.07
CA ASP A 139 -0.29 7.24 12.51
C ASP A 139 1.17 7.32 12.97
N VAL A 140 2.10 6.80 12.15
CA VAL A 140 3.52 6.68 12.47
C VAL A 140 4.38 7.06 11.26
N LEU A 141 5.47 7.78 11.50
CA LEU A 141 6.53 8.04 10.54
C LEU A 141 7.83 7.41 11.04
N VAL A 142 8.46 6.58 10.19
CA VAL A 142 9.79 6.02 10.43
C VAL A 142 10.79 6.70 9.51
N LEU A 143 11.74 7.44 10.09
CA LEU A 143 12.80 8.16 9.38
C LEU A 143 14.17 7.66 9.85
N GLY A 144 14.72 6.71 9.09
CA GLY A 144 15.97 6.04 9.47
C GLY A 144 15.83 5.34 10.82
N ARG A 145 16.52 5.86 11.85
CA ARG A 145 16.49 5.32 13.23
C ARG A 145 15.49 6.04 14.15
N HIS A 146 14.66 6.93 13.61
CA HIS A 146 13.69 7.70 14.38
C HIS A 146 12.28 7.21 14.09
N ILE A 147 11.47 7.11 15.14
CA ILE A 147 10.05 6.77 15.08
C ILE A 147 9.28 7.94 15.66
N LEU A 148 8.40 8.52 14.86
CA LEU A 148 7.56 9.64 15.25
C LEU A 148 6.11 9.16 15.29
N LEU A 149 5.48 9.26 16.46
CA LEU A 149 4.06 8.97 16.64
C LEU A 149 3.24 10.23 16.47
N LYS A 150 2.15 10.16 15.70
CA LYS A 150 1.30 11.32 15.40
C LYS A 150 0.77 11.99 16.66
N GLU A 151 0.35 11.16 17.62
CA GLU A 151 -0.21 11.57 18.90
C GLU A 151 0.76 12.42 19.74
N ASN A 152 2.07 12.19 19.59
CA ASN A 152 3.14 12.87 20.33
C ASN A 152 3.60 14.18 19.69
N GLN A 153 3.09 14.55 18.52
CA GLN A 153 3.46 15.80 17.86
C GLN A 153 2.64 16.96 18.43
N SER A 154 3.33 17.99 18.95
CA SER A 154 2.71 19.20 19.51
C SER A 154 2.07 20.07 18.44
N GLN A 155 2.63 20.06 17.23
CA GLN A 155 2.08 20.72 16.05
C GLN A 155 1.12 19.75 15.36
N ARG A 156 -0.18 20.00 15.51
CA ARG A 156 -1.20 19.35 14.70
C ARG A 156 -1.68 20.37 13.68
N ALA A 157 -1.46 20.07 12.41
CA ALA A 157 -2.11 20.81 11.34
C ALA A 157 -3.63 20.74 11.56
N ASP A 158 -4.26 21.90 11.65
CA ASP A 158 -5.71 21.96 11.73
C ASP A 158 -6.35 21.64 10.36
N ALA A 159 -7.67 21.69 10.29
CA ALA A 159 -8.38 21.41 9.05
C ALA A 159 -8.05 22.43 7.94
N GLU A 160 -7.79 23.70 8.30
CA GLU A 160 -7.48 24.76 7.36
C GLU A 160 -6.05 24.60 6.80
N ASP A 161 -5.08 24.24 7.64
CA ASP A 161 -3.72 23.94 7.23
C ASP A 161 -3.69 22.80 6.21
N LYS A 162 -4.39 21.71 6.51
CA LYS A 162 -4.52 20.55 5.61
C LYS A 162 -5.18 20.93 4.29
N GLN A 163 -6.25 21.72 4.34
CA GLN A 163 -6.95 22.16 3.14
C GLN A 163 -6.07 23.08 2.29
N ARG A 164 -5.33 24.00 2.91
CA ARG A 164 -4.38 24.89 2.23
C ARG A 164 -3.25 24.12 1.59
N HIS A 165 -2.71 23.11 2.28
CA HIS A 165 -1.69 22.21 1.77
C HIS A 165 -2.18 21.46 0.53
N LEU A 166 -3.37 20.84 0.60
CA LEU A 166 -3.97 20.13 -0.53
C LEU A 166 -4.34 21.04 -1.71
N ALA A 167 -4.70 22.29 -1.43
CA ALA A 167 -5.06 23.26 -2.46
C ALA A 167 -3.86 23.76 -3.30
N GLN A 168 -2.62 23.57 -2.84
CA GLN A 168 -1.42 23.95 -3.59
C GLN A 168 -1.22 23.11 -4.84
N PHE A 169 -1.83 21.94 -4.91
CA PHE A 169 -1.66 20.98 -5.99
C PHE A 169 -2.97 20.76 -6.78
N GLN A 170 -3.66 21.86 -7.11
CA GLN A 170 -4.80 21.81 -8.03
C GLN A 170 -4.40 21.12 -9.34
N LEU A 171 -5.30 20.26 -9.83
CA LEU A 171 -5.19 19.69 -11.15
C LEU A 171 -5.70 20.71 -12.18
N ASP A 172 -5.03 20.73 -13.32
CA ASP A 172 -5.60 21.21 -14.59
C ASP A 172 -6.93 20.49 -14.90
#